data_AF-A0A954B2U4-F1
#
_entry.id   AF-A0A954B2U4-F1
#
_cell.length_a   1.000
_cell.length_b   1.000
_cell.length_c   1.000
_cell.angle_alpha   90.00
_cell.angle_beta   90.00
_cell.angle_gamma   90.00
#
_symmetry.space_group_name_H-M   'P 1'
#
loop_
_entity.id
_entity.type
_entity.pdbx_description
1 polymer ?
#
loop_
_entity_poly.entity_id
_entity_poly.type
_entity_poly.pdbx_seq_one_letter_code
_entity_poly.pdbx_strand_id
1 'polypeptide(L)'
;MPITNGIHHVAYRCKDAKRTVEFYNDVFGMEYTTAFAEDYVPSTGEYDPYMHVFLDAGNGNVLAFFELPNQKDMGRDENTPAWVQHIAFKVESLEALEAAKARAEAKGLDVLGPTDHGIFKSI
;
A
#
# COMPACT_ATOMS: atom_id res chain seq x y z
N MET A 1 -27.60 3.12 9.56
CA MET A 1 -26.36 2.36 9.84
C MET A 1 -25.72 1.99 8.51
N PRO A 2 -24.38 2.02 8.40
CA PRO A 2 -23.72 1.52 7.20
C PRO A 2 -24.01 0.02 7.02
N ILE A 3 -24.13 -0.42 5.77
CA ILE A 3 -24.19 -1.86 5.42
C ILE A 3 -22.81 -2.52 5.39
N THR A 4 -21.76 -1.70 5.38
CA THR A 4 -20.36 -2.12 5.32
C THR A 4 -19.81 -2.33 6.73
N ASN A 5 -18.90 -3.31 6.87
CA ASN A 5 -18.21 -3.60 8.13
C ASN A 5 -16.77 -3.06 8.18
N GLY A 6 -16.36 -2.27 7.19
CA GLY A 6 -14.99 -1.77 7.04
C GLY A 6 -14.51 -1.81 5.59
N ILE A 7 -13.21 -1.63 5.39
CA ILE A 7 -12.54 -1.82 4.11
C ILE A 7 -12.12 -3.28 4.02
N HIS A 8 -12.62 -4.02 3.02
CA HIS A 8 -12.17 -5.40 2.83
C HIS A 8 -10.73 -5.44 2.34
N HIS A 9 -10.42 -4.65 1.30
CA HIS A 9 -9.07 -4.50 0.77
C HIS A 9 -8.98 -3.23 -0.06
N VAL A 10 -7.75 -2.79 -0.33
CA VAL A 10 -7.44 -1.76 -1.32
C VAL A 10 -6.31 -2.28 -2.20
N ALA A 11 -6.39 -2.03 -3.50
CA ALA A 11 -5.40 -2.46 -4.47
C ALA A 11 -4.76 -1.27 -5.17
N TYR A 12 -3.44 -1.29 -5.29
CA TYR A 12 -2.65 -0.28 -6.01
C TYR A 12 -1.84 -0.92 -7.13
N ARG A 13 -1.24 -0.10 -7.98
CA ARG A 13 -0.25 -0.58 -8.95
C ARG A 13 1.15 -0.54 -8.32
N CYS A 14 1.97 -1.53 -8.65
CA CYS A 14 3.40 -1.55 -8.35
C CYS A 14 4.23 -1.79 -9.62
N LYS A 15 5.52 -1.50 -9.55
CA LYS A 15 6.48 -1.77 -10.63
C LYS A 15 7.14 -3.15 -10.49
N ASP A 16 7.29 -3.61 -9.25
CA ASP A 16 7.96 -4.85 -8.89
C ASP A 16 7.27 -5.38 -7.63
N ALA A 17 6.55 -6.49 -7.78
CA ALA A 17 5.73 -7.07 -6.73
C ALA A 17 6.60 -7.54 -5.55
N LYS A 18 7.76 -8.13 -5.81
CA LYS A 18 8.66 -8.64 -4.77
C LYS A 18 9.20 -7.49 -3.92
N ARG A 19 9.75 -6.45 -4.54
CA ARG A 19 10.26 -5.27 -3.83
C ARG A 19 9.17 -4.56 -3.03
N THR A 20 7.95 -4.56 -3.56
CA THR A 20 6.79 -3.97 -2.87
C THR A 20 6.45 -4.77 -1.62
N VAL A 21 6.37 -6.10 -1.73
CA VAL A 21 6.12 -7.00 -0.59
C VAL A 21 7.21 -6.84 0.48
N GLU A 22 8.47 -6.87 0.08
CA GLU A 22 9.62 -6.69 0.99
C GLU A 22 9.57 -5.33 1.71
N PHE A 23 9.22 -4.25 1.01
CA PHE A 23 9.11 -2.93 1.61
C PHE A 23 8.06 -2.88 2.73
N TYR A 24 6.83 -3.32 2.44
CA TYR A 24 5.74 -3.27 3.43
C TYR A 24 5.96 -4.24 4.60
N ASN A 25 6.61 -5.38 4.34
CA ASN A 25 7.03 -6.28 5.40
C ASN A 25 8.09 -5.64 6.31
N ASP A 26 9.16 -5.11 5.75
CA ASP A 26 10.27 -4.58 6.53
C ASP A 26 9.90 -3.31 7.31
N VAL A 27 9.06 -2.44 6.74
CA VAL A 27 8.68 -1.17 7.39
C VAL A 27 7.56 -1.39 8.40
N PHE A 28 6.49 -2.08 7.99
CA PHE A 28 5.24 -2.16 8.76
C PHE A 28 4.97 -3.53 9.37
N GLY A 29 5.77 -4.55 9.05
CA GLY A 29 5.53 -5.92 9.49
C GLY A 29 4.36 -6.59 8.77
N MET A 30 3.91 -6.06 7.63
CA MET A 30 2.80 -6.64 6.88
C MET A 30 3.24 -7.95 6.24
N GLU A 31 2.57 -9.05 6.59
CA GLU A 31 2.93 -10.38 6.09
C GLU A 31 2.39 -10.60 4.68
N TYR A 32 3.22 -11.16 3.80
CA TYR A 32 2.76 -11.69 2.53
C TYR A 32 1.78 -12.85 2.77
N THR A 33 0.60 -12.80 2.15
CA THR A 33 -0.41 -13.83 2.31
C THR A 33 -0.51 -14.73 1.08
N THR A 34 -0.73 -14.13 -0.09
CA THR A 34 -0.92 -14.89 -1.33
C THR A 34 -0.58 -14.04 -2.56
N ALA A 35 -0.42 -14.70 -3.69
CA ALA A 35 -0.31 -14.09 -5.00
C ALA A 35 -0.93 -14.99 -6.07
N PHE A 36 -1.42 -14.38 -7.14
CA PHE A 36 -1.77 -15.10 -8.35
C PHE A 36 -1.35 -14.29 -9.57
N ALA A 37 -1.02 -15.02 -10.63
CA ALA A 37 -0.72 -14.46 -11.94
C ALA A 37 -1.71 -15.04 -12.95
N GLU A 38 -2.26 -14.18 -13.78
CA GLU A 38 -3.22 -14.54 -14.82
C GLU A 38 -2.85 -13.80 -16.10
N ASP A 39 -3.07 -14.45 -17.25
CA ASP A 39 -2.85 -13.83 -18.56
C ASP A 39 -4.03 -12.97 -19.01
N TYR A 40 -5.23 -13.24 -18.48
CA TYR A 40 -6.48 -12.61 -18.87
C TYR A 40 -7.19 -11.99 -17.68
N VAL A 41 -7.71 -10.78 -17.87
CA VAL A 41 -8.49 -10.06 -16.85
C VAL A 41 -9.82 -10.81 -16.59
N PRO A 42 -10.10 -11.28 -15.37
CA PRO A 42 -11.26 -12.16 -15.12
C PRO A 42 -12.63 -11.53 -15.44
N SER A 43 -12.75 -10.21 -15.31
CA SER A 43 -14.00 -9.49 -15.51
C SER A 43 -14.28 -9.10 -16.97
N THR A 44 -13.23 -8.89 -17.76
CA THR A 44 -13.35 -8.39 -19.15
C THR A 44 -12.93 -9.42 -20.20
N GLY A 45 -12.13 -10.42 -19.82
CA GLY A 45 -11.51 -11.38 -20.74
C GLY A 45 -10.38 -10.79 -21.59
N GLU A 46 -9.94 -9.56 -21.30
CA GLU A 46 -8.84 -8.91 -22.02
C GLU A 46 -7.51 -9.61 -21.74
N TYR A 47 -6.67 -9.76 -22.76
CA TYR A 47 -5.30 -10.22 -22.60
C TYR A 47 -4.43 -9.08 -22.06
N ASP A 48 -4.25 -9.06 -20.75
CA ASP A 48 -3.36 -8.13 -20.04
C ASP A 48 -2.73 -8.86 -18.84
N PRO A 49 -1.65 -9.64 -19.06
CA PRO A 49 -1.01 -10.42 -18.01
C PRO A 49 -0.61 -9.57 -16.80
N TYR A 50 -0.87 -10.09 -15.61
CA TYR A 50 -0.58 -9.39 -14.36
C TYR A 50 -0.13 -10.33 -13.25
N MET A 51 0.58 -9.79 -12.26
CA MET A 51 0.77 -10.40 -10.94
C MET A 51 -0.03 -9.61 -9.91
N HIS A 52 -0.79 -10.28 -9.06
CA HIS A 52 -1.53 -9.65 -7.96
C HIS A 52 -1.03 -10.23 -6.63
N VAL A 53 -0.43 -9.38 -5.79
CA VAL A 53 0.09 -9.77 -4.47
C VAL A 53 -0.74 -9.17 -3.34
N PHE A 54 -0.87 -9.89 -2.23
CA PHE A 54 -1.70 -9.52 -1.09
C PHE A 54 -0.91 -9.56 0.21
N LEU A 55 -1.06 -8.53 1.03
CA LEU A 55 -0.44 -8.40 2.33
C LEU A 55 -1.48 -8.25 3.43
N ASP A 56 -1.24 -8.89 4.57
CA ASP A 56 -1.99 -8.65 5.80
C ASP A 56 -1.61 -7.28 6.37
N ALA A 57 -2.53 -6.32 6.29
CA ALA A 57 -2.37 -4.98 6.84
C ALA A 57 -2.89 -4.87 8.29
N GLY A 58 -3.20 -6.01 8.91
CA GLY A 58 -3.72 -6.12 10.27
C GLY A 58 -5.23 -5.98 10.36
N ASN A 59 -5.80 -6.50 11.44
CA ASN A 59 -7.23 -6.39 11.77
C ASN A 59 -8.17 -6.85 10.63
N GLY A 60 -7.76 -7.88 9.89
CA GLY A 60 -8.52 -8.43 8.75
C GLY A 60 -8.55 -7.54 7.51
N ASN A 61 -7.71 -6.49 7.44
CA ASN A 61 -7.59 -5.63 6.27
C ASN A 61 -6.47 -6.14 5.36
N VAL A 62 -6.69 -6.05 4.05
CA VAL A 62 -5.71 -6.49 3.06
C VAL A 62 -5.23 -5.31 2.21
N LEU A 63 -3.92 -5.18 2.08
CA LEU A 63 -3.28 -4.28 1.12
C LEU A 63 -2.80 -5.11 -0.07
N ALA A 64 -3.20 -4.75 -1.27
CA ALA A 64 -2.87 -5.51 -2.47
C ALA A 64 -2.19 -4.66 -3.54
N PHE A 65 -1.40 -5.31 -4.40
CA PHE A 65 -0.72 -4.66 -5.51
C PHE A 65 -0.79 -5.46 -6.80
N PHE A 66 -1.05 -4.76 -7.91
CA PHE A 66 -0.91 -5.29 -9.26
C PHE A 66 0.43 -4.88 -9.87
N GLU A 67 1.20 -5.83 -10.35
CA GLU A 67 2.28 -5.60 -11.31
C GLU A 67 1.72 -5.81 -12.71
N LEU A 68 1.75 -4.74 -13.51
CA LEU A 68 1.13 -4.67 -14.85
C LEU A 68 2.23 -4.42 -15.90
N PRO A 69 2.88 -5.47 -16.42
CA PRO A 69 4.03 -5.35 -17.33
C PRO A 69 3.71 -4.70 -18.69
N ASN A 70 2.47 -4.85 -19.18
CA ASN A 70 2.07 -4.31 -20.49
C ASN A 70 1.58 -2.85 -20.45
N GLN A 71 1.37 -2.30 -19.25
CA GLN A 71 0.85 -0.95 -19.08
C GLN A 71 1.98 0.08 -19.12
N LYS A 72 1.68 1.30 -19.62
CA LYS A 72 2.62 2.45 -19.59
C LYS A 72 3.16 2.70 -18.19
N ASP A 73 4.30 3.37 -18.05
CA ASP A 73 4.86 3.73 -16.75
C ASP A 73 3.81 4.38 -15.84
N MET A 74 3.80 3.99 -14.56
CA MET A 74 2.85 4.56 -13.61
C MET A 74 3.15 6.05 -13.37
N GLY A 75 2.09 6.81 -13.21
CA GLY A 75 2.15 8.22 -12.82
C GLY A 75 1.04 8.56 -11.84
N ARG A 76 1.10 9.76 -11.29
CA ARG A 76 0.01 10.36 -10.52
C ARG A 76 -0.90 11.18 -11.43
N ASP A 77 -2.08 11.52 -10.93
CA ASP A 77 -2.86 12.61 -11.52
C ASP A 77 -2.16 13.95 -11.22
N GLU A 78 -1.81 14.67 -12.29
CA GLU A 78 -1.11 15.97 -12.20
C GLU A 78 -2.02 17.09 -11.71
N ASN A 79 -3.35 16.93 -11.81
CA ASN A 79 -4.31 17.91 -11.29
C ASN A 79 -4.51 17.78 -9.77
N THR A 80 -4.07 16.67 -9.18
CA THR A 80 -4.20 16.42 -7.74
C THR A 80 -2.93 16.90 -7.02
N PRO A 81 -3.01 17.78 -6.00
CA PRO A 81 -1.83 18.20 -5.25
C PRO A 81 -1.10 17.03 -4.57
N ALA A 82 0.22 17.16 -4.38
CA ALA A 82 1.09 16.04 -4.01
C ALA A 82 0.72 15.37 -2.67
N TRP A 83 0.16 16.15 -1.75
CA TRP A 83 -0.19 15.70 -0.41
C TRP A 83 -1.58 15.04 -0.33
N VAL A 84 -2.40 15.12 -1.38
CA VAL A 84 -3.81 14.69 -1.34
C VAL A 84 -3.95 13.18 -1.50
N GLN A 85 -3.27 12.58 -2.50
CA GLN A 85 -3.39 11.15 -2.77
C GLN A 85 -2.45 10.36 -1.84
N HIS A 86 -3.00 9.77 -0.78
CA HIS A 86 -2.26 8.93 0.16
C HIS A 86 -3.14 7.83 0.77
N ILE A 87 -2.50 6.86 1.39
CA ILE A 87 -3.12 5.88 2.29
C ILE A 87 -2.50 6.05 3.67
N ALA A 88 -3.34 6.01 4.71
CA ALA A 88 -2.90 6.14 6.09
C ALA A 88 -3.13 4.81 6.82
N PHE A 89 -2.08 4.28 7.46
CA PHE A 89 -2.17 3.09 8.29
C PHE A 89 -2.17 3.50 9.76
N LYS A 90 -3.14 2.99 10.52
CA LYS A 90 -3.21 3.22 11.95
C LYS A 90 -2.18 2.34 12.66
N VAL A 91 -1.37 2.94 13.51
CA VAL A 91 -0.46 2.25 14.43
C VAL A 91 -0.94 2.42 15.87
N GLU A 92 -0.48 1.53 16.76
CA GLU A 92 -0.99 1.44 18.14
C GLU A 92 -0.56 2.61 19.01
N SER A 93 0.63 3.18 18.78
CA SER A 93 1.20 4.23 19.63
C SER A 93 2.14 5.17 18.87
N LEU A 94 2.59 6.23 19.55
CA LEU A 94 3.60 7.14 19.02
C LEU A 94 4.95 6.44 18.83
N GLU A 95 5.33 5.53 19.73
CA GLU A 95 6.55 4.73 19.61
C GLU A 95 6.50 3.83 18.37
N ALA A 96 5.33 3.24 18.07
CA ALA A 96 5.14 2.46 16.84
C ALA A 96 5.25 3.34 15.58
N LEU A 97 4.74 4.58 15.63
CA LEU A 97 4.88 5.56 14.55
C LEU A 97 6.35 5.92 14.31
N GLU A 98 7.10 6.22 15.38
CA GLU A 98 8.52 6.55 15.31
C GLU A 98 9.37 5.35 14.85
N ALA A 99 9.02 4.13 15.25
CA ALA A 99 9.67 2.92 14.77
C ALA A 99 9.45 2.69 13.26
N ALA A 100 8.22 2.90 12.76
CA ALA A 100 7.93 2.84 11.34
C ALA A 100 8.72 3.90 10.55
N LYS A 101 8.78 5.13 11.08
CA LYS A 101 9.61 6.21 10.52
C LYS A 101 11.07 5.78 10.38
N ALA A 102 11.68 5.32 11.46
CA ALA A 102 13.09 4.92 11.47
C ALA A 102 13.38 3.77 10.49
N ARG A 103 12.47 2.80 10.36
CA ARG A 103 12.60 1.70 9.39
C ARG A 103 12.52 2.20 7.94
N ALA A 104 11.62 3.14 7.64
CA ALA A 104 11.51 3.75 6.32
C ALA A 104 12.76 4.58 5.98
N GLU A 105 13.25 5.38 6.91
CA GLU A 105 14.49 6.18 6.75
C GLU A 105 15.73 5.28 6.58
N ALA A 106 15.81 4.16 7.28
CA ALA A 106 16.89 3.18 7.12
C ALA A 106 16.94 2.54 5.72
N LYS A 107 15.84 2.60 4.96
CA LYS A 107 15.77 2.21 3.55
C LYS A 107 16.07 3.35 2.57
N GLY A 108 16.42 4.53 3.08
CA GLY A 108 16.76 5.70 2.29
C GLY A 108 15.57 6.56 1.86
N LEU A 109 14.41 6.42 2.51
CA LEU A 109 13.27 7.32 2.28
C LEU A 109 13.40 8.59 3.11
N ASP A 110 13.01 9.72 2.53
CA ASP A 110 12.78 10.97 3.27
C ASP A 110 11.34 10.95 3.83
N VAL A 111 11.20 11.11 5.15
CA VAL A 111 9.93 10.92 5.86
C VAL A 111 9.55 12.17 6.65
N LEU A 112 8.42 12.77 6.31
CA LEU A 112 7.99 14.06 6.85
C LEU A 112 7.18 13.90 8.15
N GLY A 113 7.74 14.35 9.27
CA GLY A 113 7.03 14.44 10.54
C GLY A 113 7.89 14.00 11.72
N PRO A 114 7.30 13.69 12.89
CA PRO A 114 5.86 13.67 13.14
C PRO A 114 5.17 15.03 12.97
N THR A 115 3.98 15.03 12.37
CA THR A 115 3.10 16.20 12.22
C THR A 115 1.88 16.03 13.14
N ASP A 116 1.57 17.06 13.92
CA ASP A 116 0.40 17.07 14.82
C ASP A 116 -0.80 17.71 14.11
N HIS A 117 -1.87 16.93 13.94
CA HIS A 117 -3.13 17.36 13.33
C HIS A 117 -4.19 17.75 14.37
N GLY A 118 -3.79 17.90 15.65
CA GLY A 118 -4.65 18.19 16.80
C GLY A 118 -5.38 16.95 17.35
N ILE A 119 -5.72 15.99 16.50
CA ILE A 119 -6.43 14.76 16.88
C ILE A 119 -5.59 13.47 16.73
N PHE A 120 -4.55 13.51 15.91
CA PHE A 120 -3.60 12.41 15.72
C PHE A 120 -2.25 12.96 15.23
N LYS A 121 -1.22 12.12 15.28
CA LYS A 121 0.10 12.41 14.72
C LYS A 121 0.37 11.51 13.52
N SER A 122 1.05 12.03 12.50
CA SER A 122 1.45 11.27 11.29
C SER A 122 2.90 11.53 10.92
N ILE A 123 3.48 10.66 10.12
CA ILE A 123 4.78 10.81 9.44
C ILE A 123 4.59 10.75 7.92
#